data_AF-A0A357K4D8-F1
#
_entry.id   AF-A0A357K4D8-F1
#
_cell.length_a   1.000
_cell.length_b   1.000
_cell.length_c   1.000
_cell.angle_alpha   90.00
_cell.angle_beta   90.00
_cell.angle_gamma   90.00
#
_symmetry.space_group_name_H-M   'P 1'
#
loop_
_entity.id
_entity.type
_entity.pdbx_description
1 polymer ?
#
loop_
_entity_poly.entity_id
_entity_poly.type
_entity_poly.pdbx_seq_one_letter_code
_entity_poly.pdbx_strand_id
1 'polypeptide(L)' 'PVGCEGVPNELWDVKGTWGDGAAYDMAAQELASRFADNFTQFEEAATADMKAGAPLVTAVSQA' A
#
# COMPACT_ATOMS: atom_id res chain seq x y z
N PRO A 1 -12.31 5.96 -5.98
CA PRO A 1 -13.77 6.21 -5.86
C PRO A 1 -14.14 6.18 -4.38
N VAL A 2 -15.16 6.92 -3.95
CA VAL A 2 -15.60 6.98 -2.53
C VAL A 2 -16.97 6.30 -2.31
N GLY A 3 -17.44 5.52 -3.29
CA GLY A 3 -18.77 4.91 -3.32
C GLY A 3 -19.04 4.20 -4.64
N CYS A 4 -19.97 3.23 -4.62
CA CYS A 4 -20.53 2.56 -5.79
C CYS A 4 -21.91 1.99 -5.44
N GLU A 5 -22.88 2.12 -6.35
CA GLU A 5 -24.23 1.57 -6.15
C GLU A 5 -24.19 0.05 -5.96
N GLY A 6 -24.92 -0.46 -4.98
CA GLY A 6 -24.93 -1.88 -4.63
C GLY A 6 -23.70 -2.38 -3.89
N VAL A 7 -22.71 -1.51 -3.60
CA VAL A 7 -21.52 -1.85 -2.79
C VAL A 7 -21.66 -1.24 -1.40
N PRO A 8 -21.54 -2.04 -0.32
CA PRO A 8 -21.60 -1.53 1.05
C PRO A 8 -20.54 -0.46 1.33
N ASN A 9 -20.93 0.59 2.04
CA ASN A 9 -20.06 1.76 2.24
C ASN A 9 -18.86 1.45 3.15
N GLU A 10 -19.00 0.50 4.07
CA GLU A 10 -17.95 0.07 4.99
C GLU A 10 -16.74 -0.55 4.27
N LEU A 11 -16.90 -1.03 3.04
CA LEU A 11 -15.79 -1.63 2.28
C LEU A 11 -14.82 -0.57 1.71
N TRP A 12 -15.22 0.70 1.64
CA TRP A 12 -14.35 1.77 1.15
C TRP A 12 -13.29 2.16 2.19
N ASP A 13 -13.58 1.96 3.47
CA ASP A 13 -12.59 2.04 4.54
C ASP A 13 -11.99 0.66 4.80
N VAL A 14 -11.08 0.23 3.93
CA VAL A 14 -10.43 -1.08 4.03
C VAL A 14 -9.77 -1.27 5.41
N LYS A 15 -9.18 -0.23 5.98
CA LYS A 15 -8.59 -0.29 7.33
C LYS A 15 -9.66 -0.54 8.39
N GLY A 16 -10.81 0.12 8.29
CA GLY A 16 -11.97 -0.10 9.16
C GLY A 16 -12.56 -1.51 9.08
N THR A 17 -12.29 -2.27 8.01
CA THR A 17 -12.72 -3.68 7.92
C THR A 17 -11.86 -4.66 8.73
N TRP A 18 -10.72 -4.21 9.25
CA TRP A 18 -9.83 -5.03 10.09
C TRP A 18 -10.20 -4.88 11.57
N GLY A 19 -10.12 -5.98 12.32
CA GLY A 19 -10.32 -5.95 13.77
C GLY A 19 -9.23 -5.18 14.53
N ASP A 20 -8.07 -4.97 13.89
CA ASP A 20 -6.94 -4.20 14.40
C ASP A 20 -6.36 -3.32 13.27
N GLY A 21 -6.51 -2.00 13.40
CA GLY A 21 -6.01 -1.04 12.43
C GLY A 21 -4.48 -0.94 12.40
N ALA A 22 -3.78 -1.24 13.51
CA ALA A 22 -2.32 -1.27 13.51
C ALA A 22 -1.80 -2.50 12.76
N ALA A 23 -2.48 -3.65 12.89
CA ALA A 23 -2.18 -4.83 12.09
C ALA A 23 -2.35 -4.57 10.58
N TYR A 24 -3.37 -3.80 10.19
CA TYR A 24 -3.52 -3.34 8.80
C TYR A 24 -2.33 -2.47 8.35
N ASP A 25 -1.93 -1.48 9.16
CA ASP A 25 -0.81 -0.61 8.81
C ASP A 25 0.49 -1.41 8.64
N MET A 26 0.75 -2.37 9.54
CA MET A 26 1.90 -3.27 9.43
C MET A 26 1.86 -4.11 8.15
N ALA A 27 0.71 -4.71 7.84
CA ALA A 27 0.54 -5.51 6.62
C ALA A 27 0.70 -4.66 5.34
N ALA A 28 0.19 -3.43 5.35
CA ALA A 28 0.32 -2.50 4.23
C ALA A 28 1.79 -2.09 4.01
N GLN A 29 2.54 -1.82 5.08
CA GLN A 29 3.97 -1.49 4.99
C GLN A 29 4.82 -2.67 4.53
N GLU A 30 4.55 -3.86 5.04
CA GLU A 30 5.18 -5.10 4.60
C GLU A 30 4.94 -5.33 3.10
N LEU A 31 3.69 -5.14 2.64
CA LEU A 31 3.35 -5.26 1.24
C LEU A 31 4.07 -4.22 0.37
N ALA A 32 4.08 -2.95 0.78
CA ALA A 32 4.79 -1.88 0.08
C ALA A 32 6.29 -2.20 -0.05
N SER A 33 6.91 -2.71 1.01
CA SER A 33 8.32 -3.12 1.01
C SER A 33 8.58 -4.25 0.02
N ARG A 34 7.72 -5.27 -0.02
CA ARG A 34 7.82 -6.37 -1.00
C ARG A 34 7.70 -5.90 -2.45
N PHE A 35 6.84 -4.92 -2.71
CA PHE A 35 6.74 -4.30 -4.04
C PHE A 35 8.02 -3.54 -4.40
N ALA A 36 8.57 -2.75 -3.47
CA ALA A 36 9.83 -2.04 -3.69
C ALA A 36 10.99 -3.01 -3.97
N ASP A 37 11.12 -4.06 -3.16
CA ASP A 37 12.15 -5.10 -3.32
C ASP A 37 12.01 -5.82 -4.67
N ASN A 38 10.78 -6.20 -5.05
CA ASN A 38 10.54 -6.84 -6.34
C ASN A 38 10.90 -5.93 -7.52
N PHE A 39 10.61 -4.63 -7.40
CA PHE A 39 10.79 -3.64 -8.46
C PHE A 39 12.27 -3.35 -8.77
N THR A 40 13.19 -3.63 -7.84
CA THR A 40 14.65 -3.45 -8.06
C THR A 40 15.15 -4.14 -9.34
N GLN A 41 14.54 -5.27 -9.72
CA GLN A 41 14.86 -6.01 -10.95
C GLN A 41 14.54 -5.25 -12.25
N PHE A 42 13.71 -4.20 -12.17
CA PHE A 42 13.24 -3.41 -13.31
C PHE A 42 13.72 -1.95 -13.25
N GLU A 43 14.48 -1.57 -12.22
CA GLU A 43 14.77 -0.17 -11.91
C GLU A 43 15.58 0.55 -13.02
N GLU A 44 16.46 -0.18 -13.71
CA GLU A 44 17.26 0.35 -14.82
C GLU A 44 16.40 0.69 -16.05
N ALA A 45 15.32 -0.06 -16.28
CA ALA A 45 14.41 0.13 -17.41
C ALA A 45 13.24 1.08 -17.10
N ALA A 46 13.03 1.41 -15.82
CA ALA A 46 11.89 2.20 -15.38
C ALA A 46 12.06 3.69 -15.68
N THR A 47 11.00 4.31 -16.23
CA THR A 47 10.93 5.76 -16.42
C THR A 47 10.72 6.48 -15.08
N ALA A 48 10.93 7.80 -15.07
CA ALA A 48 10.65 8.63 -13.91
C ALA A 48 9.19 8.51 -13.44
N ASP A 49 8.23 8.47 -14.37
CA ASP A 49 6.81 8.32 -14.05
C ASP A 49 6.49 6.96 -13.41
N MET A 50 7.15 5.89 -13.88
CA MET A 50 7.00 4.56 -13.26
C MET A 50 7.53 4.56 -11.82
N LYS A 51 8.69 5.18 -11.58
CA LYS A 51 9.28 5.29 -10.23
C LYS A 51 8.42 6.18 -9.32
N ALA A 52 7.80 7.23 -9.85
CA ALA A 52 6.91 8.11 -9.10
C ALA A 52 5.60 7.42 -8.66
N GLY A 53 5.19 6.35 -9.34
CA GLY A 53 4.04 5.53 -8.97
C GLY A 53 4.31 4.47 -7.89
N ALA A 54 5.54 4.42 -7.34
CA ALA A 54 5.90 3.43 -6.33
C ALA A 54 5.09 3.60 -5.03
N PRO A 55 4.75 2.51 -4.34
CA PRO A 55 4.17 2.58 -3.00
C PRO A 55 5.07 3.34 -2.02
N LEU A 56 4.47 4.08 -1.08
CA LEU A 56 5.20 4.72 0.00
C LEU A 56 5.61 3.67 1.03
N VAL A 57 6.91 3.46 1.19
CA VAL A 57 7.49 2.69 2.29
C VAL A 57 7.83 3.68 3.40
N THR A 58 7.04 3.71 4.48
CA THR A 58 7.44 4.47 5.66
C THR A 58 8.48 3.67 6.42
N ALA A 59 9.64 4.28 6.68
CA ALA A 59 10.61 3.68 7.60
C ALA A 59 9.89 3.47 8.94
N VAL A 60 9.72 2.21 9.35
CA VAL A 60 9.30 1.89 10.70
C VAL A 60 10.36 2.50 11.61
N SER A 61 10.04 3.60 12.28
CA SER A 61 10.85 4.10 13.38
C SER A 61 10.75 3.04 14.47
N GLN A 62 11.67 2.09 14.44
CA GLN A 62 11.85 1.11 15.51
C GLN A 62 12.20 1.90 16.76
N ALA A 63 11.31 1.85 17.76
CA ALA A 63 11.56 2.33 19.11
C ALA A 63 12.12 1.18 19.96
#